data_AF-A0A5K0VN10-F1
#
_entry.id   AF-A0A5K0VN10-F1
#
_cell.length_a   1.000
_cell.length_b   1.000
_cell.length_c   1.000
_cell.angle_alpha   90.00
_cell.angle_beta   90.00
_cell.angle_gamma   90.00
#
_symmetry.space_group_name_H-M   'P 1'
#
loop_
_entity.id
_entity.type
_entity.pdbx_description
1 polymer ?
#
loop_
_entity_poly.entity_id
_entity_poly.type
_entity_poly.pdbx_seq_one_letter_code
_entity_poly.pdbx_strand_id
1 'polypeptide(L)' 'MKHPKHLSGQVCQICGDDVGLTLDGEPFVACSICAFPVCRPCYEYERKDGNQSCPQCKTRYKRHK' A
#
# COMPACT_ATOMS: atom_id res chain seq x y z
N MET A 1 -5.45 28.36 -7.93
CA MET A 1 -5.38 26.93 -8.32
C MET A 1 -6.08 26.12 -7.24
N LYS A 2 -7.24 25.51 -7.50
CA LYS A 2 -7.88 24.62 -6.53
C LYS A 2 -7.34 23.22 -6.81
N HIS A 3 -6.39 22.74 -6.00
CA HIS A 3 -6.07 21.31 -6.00
C HIS A 3 -7.38 20.55 -5.79
N PRO A 4 -7.75 19.63 -6.70
CA PRO A 4 -8.89 18.76 -6.49
C PRO A 4 -8.75 18.17 -5.10
N LYS A 5 -9.83 18.26 -4.34
CA LYS A 5 -9.94 17.73 -2.98
C LYS A 5 -9.42 16.30 -3.05
N HIS A 6 -8.27 16.06 -2.43
CA HIS A 6 -7.73 14.73 -2.21
C HIS A 6 -8.78 14.04 -1.33
N LEU A 7 -9.68 13.29 -1.97
CA LEU A 7 -10.71 12.49 -1.32
C LEU A 7 -9.98 11.36 -0.59
N SER A 8 -9.37 11.66 0.55
CA SER A 8 -8.93 10.69 1.56
C SER A 8 -8.25 9.41 1.03
N GLY A 9 -7.54 9.51 -0.09
CA GLY A 9 -6.81 8.41 -0.72
C GLY A 9 -5.45 8.30 -0.06
N GLN A 10 -5.15 7.17 0.57
CA GLN A 10 -3.78 6.91 1.00
C GLN A 10 -2.89 6.89 -0.24
N VAL A 11 -1.79 7.63 -0.21
CA VAL A 11 -0.78 7.64 -1.29
C VAL A 11 0.32 6.66 -0.93
N CYS A 12 0.70 5.81 -1.88
CA CYS A 12 1.76 4.84 -1.76
C CYS A 12 3.07 5.55 -1.42
N GLN A 13 3.65 5.22 -0.27
CA GLN A 13 4.90 5.85 0.17
C GLN A 13 6.14 5.23 -0.46
N ILE A 14 5.97 4.28 -1.39
CA ILE A 14 7.06 3.68 -2.17
C ILE A 14 7.21 4.39 -3.53
N CYS A 15 6.11 4.56 -4.27
CA CYS A 15 6.13 5.18 -5.61
C CYS A 15 5.52 6.58 -5.69
N GLY A 16 4.71 6.99 -4.71
CA GLY A 16 4.02 8.28 -4.71
C GLY A 16 2.67 8.28 -5.45
N ASP A 17 2.24 7.16 -6.02
CA ASP A 17 0.92 7.00 -6.65
C ASP A 17 -0.17 6.69 -5.63
N ASP A 18 -1.44 6.75 -6.04
CA ASP A 18 -2.57 6.36 -5.20
C ASP A 18 -2.50 4.86 -4.82
N VAL A 19 -2.80 4.52 -3.56
CA VAL A 19 -2.83 3.12 -3.10
C VAL A 19 -3.92 2.32 -3.81
N GLY A 20 -4.99 2.98 -4.23
CA GLY A 20 -6.18 2.36 -4.82
C GLY A 20 -7.07 1.68 -3.79
N LEU A 21 -8.25 1.28 -4.25
CA LEU A 21 -9.22 0.52 -3.48
C LEU A 21 -9.18 -0.96 -3.89
N THR A 22 -9.60 -1.84 -2.98
CA THR A 22 -9.87 -3.25 -3.23
C THR A 22 -11.14 -3.41 -4.07
N LEU A 23 -11.45 -4.65 -4.48
CA LEU A 23 -12.67 -4.95 -5.25
C LEU A 23 -13.94 -4.57 -4.49
N ASP A 24 -13.89 -4.63 -3.16
CA ASP A 24 -14.97 -4.25 -2.25
C ASP A 24 -15.08 -2.73 -2.02
N GLY A 25 -14.18 -1.94 -2.63
CA GLY A 25 -14.13 -0.48 -2.46
C GLY A 25 -13.44 -0.02 -1.17
N GLU A 26 -12.75 -0.91 -0.45
CA GLU A 26 -12.01 -0.58 0.76
C GLU A 26 -10.54 -0.23 0.45
N PRO A 27 -9.85 0.60 1.26
CA PRO A 27 -8.43 0.87 1.06
C PRO A 27 -7.59 -0.41 1.10
N PHE A 28 -6.67 -0.59 0.14
CA PHE A 28 -5.78 -1.74 0.16
C PHE A 28 -4.76 -1.64 1.30
N VAL A 29 -4.80 -2.60 2.23
CA VAL A 29 -3.88 -2.66 3.38
C VAL A 29 -2.81 -3.73 3.15
N ALA A 30 -1.62 -3.29 2.72
CA ALA A 30 -0.47 -4.16 2.50
C ALA A 30 0.12 -4.75 3.81
N CYS A 31 0.16 -3.96 4.88
CA CYS A 31 0.66 -4.40 6.18
C CYS A 31 -0.40 -4.23 7.25
N SER A 32 -0.93 -5.34 7.78
CA SER A 32 -1.96 -5.31 8.82
C SER A 32 -1.46 -4.84 10.20
N ILE A 33 -0.15 -4.61 10.38
CA ILE A 33 0.43 -4.21 11.67
C ILE A 33 0.47 -2.69 11.81
N CYS A 34 1.05 -2.01 10.81
CA CYS A 34 1.22 -0.56 10.84
C CYS A 34 0.36 0.17 9.80
N ALA A 35 -0.44 -0.56 9.02
CA ALA A 35 -1.27 -0.02 7.94
C ALA A 35 -0.47 0.89 6.98
N PHE A 36 0.82 0.59 6.79
CA PHE A 36 1.69 1.43 5.97
C PHE A 36 1.15 1.48 4.53
N PRO A 37 0.90 2.69 4.00
CA PRO A 37 0.28 2.87 2.69
C PRO A 37 1.21 2.44 1.57
N VAL A 38 0.85 1.35 0.91
CA VAL A 38 1.57 0.76 -0.22
C VAL A 38 0.55 0.30 -1.25
N CYS A 39 0.67 0.74 -2.49
CA CYS A 39 -0.18 0.28 -3.57
C CYS A 39 0.04 -1.20 -3.88
N ARG A 40 -0.96 -1.85 -4.48
CA ARG A 40 -0.91 -3.28 -4.82
C ARG A 40 0.33 -3.68 -5.66
N PRO A 41 0.73 -2.94 -6.71
CA PRO A 41 1.94 -3.25 -7.47
C PRO A 41 3.22 -3.21 -6.64
N CYS A 42 3.41 -2.17 -5.81
CA CYS A 42 4.59 -2.07 -4.95
C CYS A 42 4.61 -3.16 -3.87
N TYR A 43 3.45 -3.52 -3.31
CA TYR A 43 3.34 -4.63 -2.37
C TYR A 43 3.75 -5.97 -3.02
N GLU A 44 3.28 -6.24 -4.25
CA GLU A 44 3.65 -7.45 -4.97
C GLU A 44 5.13 -7.50 -5.31
N TYR A 45 5.71 -6.38 -5.74
CA TYR A 45 7.13 -6.24 -6.01
C TYR A 45 7.97 -6.52 -4.75
N GLU A 46 7.69 -5.82 -3.65
CA GLU A 46 8.42 -6.02 -2.39
C GLU A 46 8.29 -7.46 -1.87
N ARG A 47 7.16 -8.13 -2.15
CA ARG A 47 6.93 -9.51 -1.73
C ARG A 47 7.61 -10.54 -2.63
N LYS A 48 7.72 -10.31 -3.95
CA LYS A 48 8.32 -11.25 -4.92
C LYS A 48 9.82 -11.05 -5.05
N ASP A 49 10.25 -9.80 -5.24
CA ASP A 49 11.61 -9.43 -5.63
C ASP A 49 12.35 -8.63 -4.55
N GLY A 50 11.60 -7.92 -3.69
CA GLY A 50 12.17 -7.09 -2.62
C GLY A 50 12.37 -7.82 -1.29
N ASN A 51 12.24 -7.07 -0.19
CA ASN A 51 12.61 -7.53 1.15
C ASN A 51 11.56 -8.40 1.86
N GLN A 52 10.48 -8.77 1.17
CA GLN A 52 9.35 -9.56 1.65
C GLN A 52 8.71 -9.05 2.95
N SER A 53 8.93 -7.79 3.30
CA SER A 53 8.58 -7.20 4.58
C SER A 53 8.15 -5.75 4.42
N CYS A 54 7.36 -5.26 5.38
CA CYS A 54 6.92 -3.88 5.39
C CYS A 54 8.12 -2.93 5.51
N PRO A 55 8.23 -1.90 4.66
CA PRO A 55 9.36 -0.96 4.72
C PRO A 55 9.40 -0.16 6.02
N GLN A 56 8.24 0.07 6.67
CA GLN A 56 8.10 0.81 7.93
C GLN A 56 8.42 -0.05 9.15
N CYS A 57 7.63 -1.10 9.41
CA CYS A 57 7.74 -1.89 10.65
C CYS A 57 8.56 -3.18 10.50
N LYS A 58 9.10 -3.46 9.30
CA LYS A 58 9.86 -4.68 8.95
C LYS A 58 9.12 -5.99 9.22
N THR A 59 7.82 -5.95 9.48
CA THR A 59 7.01 -7.17 9.62
C THR A 59 6.92 -7.85 8.26
N ARG A 60 7.24 -9.14 8.22
CA ARG A 60 7.15 -9.95 7.01
C ARG A 60 5.73 -9.93 6.45
N TYR A 61 5.60 -9.69 5.14
CA TYR A 61 4.30 -9.69 4.48
C TYR A 61 3.66 -11.07 4.55
N LYS A 62 2.40 -11.12 5.02
CA LYS A 62 1.61 -12.35 5.01
C LYS A 62 1.11 -12.60 3.60
N ARG A 63 1.02 -13.87 3.22
CA ARG A 63 0.40 -14.25 1.95
C ARG A 63 -1.09 -13.92 2.03
N HIS A 64 -1.50 -12.83 1.37
CA HIS A 64 -2.89 -12.69 0.94
C HIS A 64 -3.16 -13.87 -0.01
N LYS A 65 -4.14 -14.70 0.35
CA LYS A 65 -4.62 -15.83 -0.47
C LYS A 65 -5.58 -15.30 -1.52
#